data_AF-A0A3M1SD78-F1
#
_entry.id   AF-A0A3M1SD78-F1
#
_cell.length_a   1.000
_cell.length_b   1.000
_cell.length_c   1.000
_cell.angle_alpha   90.00
_cell.angle_beta   90.00
_cell.angle_gamma   90.00
#
_symmetry.space_group_name_H-M   'P 1'
#
loop_
_entity.id
_entity.type
_entity.pdbx_description
1 polymer ?
#
loop_
_entity_poly.entity_id
_entity_poly.type
_entity_poly.pdbx_seq_one_letter_code
_entity_poly.pdbx_strand_id
1 'polypeptide(L)'
;KFDEGINADPEYAGSAPVLLNNKAVALNNRAIAKYNSISKERNQAVRAEALAAVKTDLLNAATSAERAFQILSNATASSPEIQKNYDRQKYLALSNRLEAYSLLFITKSDDTKVNEAIKALADYELVETDKTQLKKARIRLADAFRLAGNSEAAVPIYRKVLEEYPDDFDTMAGLGLCLFNLGVINQDKAQMQEGLDIMQKFAETAPDTHPLKQEVKAAVDYLKNEEKLTPQKVRSTTRKRS
;
A
#
# COMPACT_ATOMS: atom_id res chain seq x y z
N LYS A 1 6.87 -10.48 27.61
CA LYS A 1 5.41 -10.41 27.88
C LYS A 1 4.54 -10.99 26.77
N PHE A 2 4.55 -10.51 25.51
CA PHE A 2 3.78 -11.18 24.44
C PHE A 2 4.22 -12.64 24.24
N ASP A 3 5.54 -12.86 24.14
CA ASP A 3 6.08 -14.20 23.87
C ASP A 3 5.82 -15.18 25.02
N GLU A 4 5.86 -14.73 26.27
CA GLU A 4 5.51 -15.56 27.44
C GLU A 4 4.05 -16.04 27.36
N GLY A 5 3.11 -15.15 27.01
CA GLY A 5 1.70 -15.50 26.87
C GLY A 5 1.41 -16.39 25.67
N ILE A 6 2.08 -16.16 24.53
CA ILE A 6 1.96 -16.99 23.33
C ILE A 6 2.55 -18.38 23.60
N ASN A 7 3.71 -18.48 24.24
CA ASN A 7 4.38 -19.76 24.49
C ASN A 7 3.65 -20.63 25.52
N ALA A 8 2.79 -20.05 26.37
CA ALA A 8 1.98 -20.79 27.31
C ALA A 8 0.90 -21.64 26.60
N ASP A 9 0.32 -21.13 25.51
CA ASP A 9 -0.65 -21.87 24.70
C ASP A 9 -0.63 -21.40 23.23
N PRO A 10 0.36 -21.84 22.44
CA PRO A 10 0.68 -21.24 21.14
C PRO A 10 -0.36 -21.50 20.05
N GLU A 11 -1.19 -22.54 20.21
CA GLU A 11 -2.20 -22.93 19.22
C GLU A 11 -3.63 -22.61 19.66
N TYR A 12 -3.84 -22.14 20.90
CA TYR A 12 -5.18 -21.86 21.36
C TYR A 12 -5.77 -20.60 20.73
N ALA A 13 -6.69 -20.84 19.82
CA ALA A 13 -7.38 -19.82 19.03
C ALA A 13 -8.13 -18.78 19.86
N GLY A 14 -8.47 -19.09 21.12
CA GLY A 14 -9.12 -18.15 22.04
C GLY A 14 -8.22 -17.01 22.53
N SER A 15 -6.89 -17.18 22.50
CA SER A 15 -5.97 -16.18 23.08
C SER A 15 -4.73 -15.87 22.24
N ALA A 16 -4.10 -16.88 21.63
CA ALA A 16 -2.86 -16.69 20.88
C ALA A 16 -3.00 -15.69 19.71
N PRO A 17 -4.06 -15.73 18.88
CA PRO A 17 -4.24 -14.77 17.79
C PRO A 17 -4.38 -13.32 18.28
N VAL A 18 -5.00 -13.11 19.44
CA VAL A 18 -5.15 -11.77 20.03
C VAL A 18 -3.78 -11.22 20.44
N LEU A 19 -2.96 -12.03 21.11
CA LEU A 19 -1.61 -11.64 21.51
C LEU A 19 -0.71 -11.39 20.31
N LEU A 20 -0.81 -12.23 19.27
CA LEU A 20 -0.06 -12.09 18.01
C LEU A 20 -0.45 -10.81 17.25
N ASN A 21 -1.76 -10.50 17.16
CA ASN A 21 -2.24 -9.25 16.57
C ASN A 21 -1.74 -8.03 17.35
N ASN A 22 -1.82 -8.05 18.69
CA ASN A 22 -1.30 -6.97 19.52
C ASN A 22 0.23 -6.80 19.37
N LYS A 23 0.97 -7.91 19.26
CA LYS A 23 2.40 -7.91 18.97
C LYS A 23 2.69 -7.28 17.60
N ALA A 24 1.93 -7.62 16.56
CA ALA A 24 2.09 -7.03 15.23
C ALA A 24 1.90 -5.50 15.25
N VAL A 25 0.85 -5.01 15.92
CA VAL A 25 0.61 -3.57 16.08
C VAL A 25 1.76 -2.88 16.83
N ALA A 26 2.22 -3.48 17.94
CA ALA A 26 3.31 -2.91 18.73
C ALA A 26 4.62 -2.81 17.92
N LEU A 27 4.91 -3.83 17.11
CA LEU A 27 6.08 -3.85 16.23
C LEU A 27 5.97 -2.82 15.09
N ASN A 28 4.81 -2.71 14.43
CA ASN A 28 4.57 -1.67 13.43
C ASN A 28 4.78 -0.26 14.01
N ASN A 29 4.23 0.01 15.19
CA ASN A 29 4.40 1.30 15.87
C ASN A 29 5.85 1.56 16.25
N ARG A 30 6.58 0.55 16.74
CA ARG A 30 8.01 0.67 17.07
C ARG A 30 8.85 0.96 15.83
N ALA A 31 8.57 0.29 14.71
CA ALA A 31 9.23 0.52 13.44
C ALA A 31 9.03 1.96 12.95
N ILE A 32 7.78 2.46 12.96
CA ILE A 32 7.47 3.84 12.57
C ILE A 32 8.18 4.84 13.47
N ALA A 33 8.12 4.66 14.79
CA ALA A 33 8.80 5.54 15.74
C ALA A 33 10.32 5.58 15.49
N LYS A 34 10.92 4.42 15.22
CA LYS A 34 12.36 4.33 14.92
C LYS A 34 12.70 4.97 13.58
N TYR A 35 11.93 4.73 12.53
CA TYR A 35 12.11 5.36 11.22
C TYR A 35 12.01 6.89 11.31
N ASN A 36 11.02 7.41 12.04
CA ASN A 36 10.85 8.85 12.23
C ASN A 36 12.00 9.47 13.04
N SER A 37 12.55 8.75 14.01
CA SER A 37 13.68 9.22 14.83
C SER A 37 14.96 9.47 14.01
N ILE A 38 15.14 8.75 12.89
CA ILE A 38 16.31 8.90 12.02
C ILE A 38 16.09 9.88 10.86
N SER A 39 14.96 10.58 10.80
CA SER A 39 14.64 11.51 9.70
C SER A 39 15.70 12.60 9.49
N LYS A 40 16.32 13.10 10.57
CA LYS A 40 17.38 14.12 10.55
C LYS A 40 18.80 13.57 10.79
N GLU A 41 18.93 12.27 11.00
CA GLU A 41 20.23 11.64 11.23
C GLU A 41 21.09 11.74 9.96
N ARG A 42 22.35 12.16 10.10
CA ARG A 42 23.29 12.35 8.99
C ARG A 42 24.34 11.24 8.91
N ASN A 43 24.58 10.54 10.01
CA ASN A 43 25.51 9.42 10.04
C ASN A 43 24.88 8.21 9.32
N GLN A 44 25.46 7.83 8.17
CA GLN A 44 24.95 6.75 7.34
C GLN A 44 24.95 5.38 8.04
N ALA A 45 25.94 5.10 8.89
CA ALA A 45 26.01 3.83 9.62
C ALA A 45 24.88 3.72 10.65
N VAL A 46 24.62 4.80 11.41
CA VAL A 46 23.51 4.86 12.38
C VAL A 46 22.16 4.72 11.67
N ARG A 47 21.98 5.37 10.51
CA ARG A 47 20.78 5.22 9.68
C ARG A 47 20.61 3.78 9.20
N ALA A 48 21.67 3.14 8.69
CA ALA A 48 21.62 1.78 8.17
C ALA A 48 21.26 0.77 9.27
N GLU A 49 21.88 0.88 10.45
CA GLU A 49 21.54 0.05 11.60
C GLU A 49 20.08 0.23 12.03
N ALA A 50 19.61 1.48 12.06
CA ALA A 50 18.23 1.76 12.42
C ALA A 50 17.23 1.20 11.38
N LEU A 51 17.53 1.29 10.09
CA LEU A 51 16.71 0.70 9.02
C LEU A 51 16.72 -0.84 9.07
N ALA A 52 17.83 -1.46 9.46
CA ALA A 52 17.88 -2.91 9.69
C ALA A 52 16.92 -3.32 10.83
N ALA A 53 16.89 -2.56 11.93
CA ALA A 53 15.94 -2.80 13.02
C ALA A 53 14.48 -2.56 12.60
N VAL A 54 14.21 -1.49 11.82
CA VAL A 54 12.89 -1.23 11.23
C VAL A 54 12.44 -2.41 10.37
N LYS A 55 13.32 -2.90 9.49
CA LYS A 55 13.07 -4.09 8.67
C LYS A 55 12.69 -5.30 9.54
N THR A 56 13.49 -5.59 10.56
CA THR A 56 13.23 -6.72 11.46
C THR A 56 11.88 -6.61 12.15
N ASP A 57 11.52 -5.43 12.64
CA ASP A 57 10.25 -5.21 13.31
C ASP A 57 9.06 -5.43 12.39
N LEU A 58 9.12 -4.87 11.18
CA LEU A 58 8.04 -5.01 10.20
C LEU A 58 7.88 -6.44 9.68
N LEU A 59 8.99 -7.15 9.45
CA LEU A 59 8.93 -8.58 9.10
C LEU A 59 8.33 -9.41 10.24
N ASN A 60 8.75 -9.16 11.49
CA ASN A 60 8.18 -9.84 12.65
C ASN A 60 6.70 -9.50 12.86
N ALA A 61 6.28 -8.27 12.53
CA ALA A 61 4.87 -7.86 12.57
C ALA A 61 4.05 -8.64 11.55
N ALA A 62 4.53 -8.70 10.30
CA ALA A 62 3.89 -9.47 9.23
C ALA A 62 3.79 -10.96 9.57
N THR A 63 4.86 -11.57 10.09
CA THR A 63 4.87 -12.98 10.51
C THR A 63 3.94 -13.23 11.70
N SER A 64 3.89 -12.32 12.68
CA SER A 64 2.98 -12.47 13.84
C SER A 64 1.52 -12.42 13.39
N ALA A 65 1.18 -11.47 12.51
CA ALA A 65 -0.15 -11.35 11.94
C ALA A 65 -0.53 -12.56 11.07
N GLU A 66 0.39 -13.04 10.24
CA GLU A 66 0.21 -14.28 9.46
C GLU A 66 -0.08 -15.48 10.37
N ARG A 67 0.67 -15.62 11.47
CA ARG A 67 0.47 -16.70 12.43
C ARG A 67 -0.91 -16.64 13.07
N ALA A 68 -1.36 -15.44 13.45
CA ALA A 68 -2.70 -15.24 14.00
C ALA A 68 -3.78 -15.70 13.01
N PHE A 69 -3.64 -15.32 11.75
CA PHE A 69 -4.56 -15.72 10.68
C PHE A 69 -4.58 -17.23 10.47
N GLN A 70 -3.42 -17.90 10.46
CA GLN A 70 -3.33 -19.35 10.29
C GLN A 70 -3.99 -20.14 11.42
N ILE A 71 -3.74 -19.75 12.68
CA ILE A 71 -4.37 -20.40 13.84
C ILE A 71 -5.89 -20.32 13.71
N LEU A 72 -6.42 -19.13 13.42
CA LEU A 72 -7.87 -18.91 13.29
C LEU A 72 -8.47 -19.59 12.05
N SER A 73 -7.70 -19.79 10.99
CA SER A 73 -8.16 -20.47 9.78
C SER A 73 -8.30 -21.98 9.98
N ASN A 74 -7.52 -22.55 10.91
CA ASN A 74 -7.59 -23.97 11.27
C ASN A 74 -8.50 -24.24 12.48
N ALA A 75 -8.93 -23.20 13.19
CA ALA A 75 -9.77 -23.33 14.38
C ALA A 75 -11.23 -23.60 14.04
N THR A 76 -11.87 -24.47 14.83
CA THR A 76 -13.32 -24.66 14.81
C THR A 76 -13.95 -23.88 15.96
N ALA A 77 -14.89 -22.98 15.66
CA ALA A 77 -15.62 -22.25 16.70
C ALA A 77 -16.68 -23.14 17.35
N SER A 78 -16.80 -23.08 18.68
CA SER A 78 -17.80 -23.84 19.44
C SER A 78 -19.16 -23.14 19.56
N SER A 79 -19.24 -21.86 19.19
CA SER A 79 -20.50 -21.11 19.13
C SER A 79 -20.45 -20.00 18.06
N PRO A 80 -21.61 -19.46 17.64
CA PRO A 80 -21.68 -18.30 16.75
C PRO A 80 -20.94 -17.06 17.28
N GLU A 81 -20.95 -16.83 18.59
CA GLU A 81 -20.25 -15.71 19.23
C GLU A 81 -18.72 -15.86 19.11
N ILE A 82 -18.22 -17.07 19.29
CA ILE A 82 -16.79 -17.38 19.11
C ILE A 82 -16.41 -17.24 17.63
N GLN A 83 -17.26 -17.70 16.72
CA GLN A 83 -17.02 -17.52 15.28
C GLN A 83 -16.89 -16.04 14.91
N LYS A 84 -17.80 -15.20 15.40
CA LYS A 84 -17.74 -13.74 15.19
C LYS A 84 -16.43 -13.13 15.72
N ASN A 85 -15.96 -13.60 16.88
CA ASN A 85 -14.68 -13.16 17.43
C ASN A 85 -13.51 -13.62 16.56
N TYR A 86 -13.53 -14.85 16.05
CA TYR A 86 -12.51 -15.35 15.13
C TYR A 86 -12.48 -14.55 13.83
N ASP A 87 -13.63 -14.25 13.25
CA ASP A 87 -13.71 -13.45 12.01
C ASP A 87 -13.15 -12.04 12.22
N ARG A 88 -13.47 -11.41 13.36
CA ARG A 88 -12.86 -10.12 13.74
C ARG A 88 -11.34 -10.21 13.87
N GLN A 89 -10.82 -11.26 14.51
CA GLN A 89 -9.38 -11.42 14.70
C GLN A 89 -8.66 -11.77 13.39
N LYS A 90 -9.31 -12.50 12.46
CA LYS A 90 -8.81 -12.72 11.10
C LYS A 90 -8.71 -11.41 10.33
N TYR A 91 -9.75 -10.58 10.39
CA TYR A 91 -9.74 -9.25 9.77
C TYR A 91 -8.56 -8.40 10.29
N LEU A 92 -8.37 -8.35 11.62
CA LEU A 92 -7.25 -7.62 12.23
C LEU A 92 -5.89 -8.18 11.79
N ALA A 93 -5.75 -9.50 11.71
CA ALA A 93 -4.52 -10.14 11.24
C ALA A 93 -4.20 -9.75 9.78
N LEU A 94 -5.18 -9.82 8.89
CA LEU A 94 -5.01 -9.44 7.48
C LEU A 94 -4.67 -7.96 7.33
N SER A 95 -5.36 -7.09 8.06
CA SER A 95 -5.09 -5.65 8.09
C SER A 95 -3.68 -5.32 8.60
N ASN A 96 -3.27 -5.90 9.74
CA ASN A 96 -1.95 -5.69 10.34
C ASN A 96 -0.81 -6.18 9.43
N ARG A 97 -1.02 -7.30 8.72
CA ARG A 97 -0.06 -7.86 7.78
C ARG A 97 0.10 -6.95 6.55
N LEU A 98 -1.00 -6.48 5.97
CA LEU A 98 -0.98 -5.53 4.85
C LEU A 98 -0.29 -4.21 5.26
N GLU A 99 -0.55 -3.73 6.47
CA GLU A 99 0.09 -2.54 7.02
C GLU A 99 1.60 -2.74 7.18
N ALA A 100 2.04 -3.86 7.75
CA ALA A 100 3.46 -4.17 7.91
C ALA A 100 4.20 -4.18 6.56
N TYR A 101 3.60 -4.81 5.54
CA TYR A 101 4.16 -4.81 4.19
C TYR A 101 4.16 -3.41 3.56
N SER A 102 3.08 -2.64 3.69
CA SER A 102 3.03 -1.26 3.19
C SER A 102 4.14 -0.41 3.83
N LEU A 103 4.36 -0.57 5.12
CA LEU A 103 5.43 0.12 5.85
C LEU A 103 6.82 -0.28 5.37
N LEU A 104 7.09 -1.56 5.03
CA LEU A 104 8.40 -2.00 4.51
C LEU A 104 8.80 -1.22 3.25
N PHE A 105 7.83 -0.94 2.37
CA PHE A 105 8.03 -0.15 1.17
C PHE A 105 8.11 1.35 1.47
N ILE A 106 7.26 1.88 2.33
CA ILE A 106 7.34 3.29 2.76
C ILE A 106 8.71 3.61 3.37
N THR A 107 9.25 2.71 4.20
CA THR A 107 10.57 2.87 4.84
C THR A 107 11.73 2.48 3.93
N LYS A 108 11.46 1.94 2.73
CA LYS A 108 12.45 1.42 1.77
C LYS A 108 13.42 0.43 2.40
N SER A 109 12.95 -0.36 3.37
CA SER A 109 13.81 -1.25 4.15
C SER A 109 13.89 -2.66 3.59
N ASP A 110 12.93 -3.08 2.75
CA ASP A 110 12.98 -4.34 2.01
C ASP A 110 12.10 -4.27 0.75
N ASP A 111 12.73 -4.20 -0.42
CA ASP A 111 12.04 -4.17 -1.72
C ASP A 111 11.72 -5.57 -2.27
N THR A 112 12.24 -6.63 -1.65
CA THR A 112 12.04 -8.02 -2.13
C THR A 112 10.62 -8.56 -1.86
N LYS A 113 9.81 -7.82 -1.08
CA LYS A 113 8.51 -8.27 -0.56
C LYS A 113 7.29 -7.90 -1.41
N VAL A 114 7.50 -7.63 -2.70
CA VAL A 114 6.44 -7.16 -3.61
C VAL A 114 5.32 -8.19 -3.70
N ASN A 115 5.67 -9.46 -3.93
CA ASN A 115 4.69 -10.54 -4.07
C ASN A 115 3.94 -10.79 -2.77
N GLU A 116 4.62 -10.77 -1.63
CA GLU A 116 3.98 -10.93 -0.33
C GLU A 116 3.04 -9.77 0.01
N ALA A 117 3.39 -8.54 -0.35
CA ALA A 117 2.54 -7.37 -0.16
C ALA A 117 1.30 -7.40 -1.06
N ILE A 118 1.44 -7.80 -2.33
CA ILE A 118 0.32 -8.00 -3.26
C ILE A 118 -0.62 -9.10 -2.74
N LYS A 119 -0.06 -10.21 -2.26
CA LYS A 119 -0.85 -11.28 -1.64
C LYS A 119 -1.56 -10.79 -0.37
N ALA A 120 -0.89 -10.01 0.48
CA ALA A 120 -1.49 -9.47 1.69
C ALA A 120 -2.67 -8.55 1.38
N LEU A 121 -2.57 -7.74 0.31
CA LEU A 121 -3.70 -6.96 -0.18
C LEU A 121 -4.82 -7.89 -0.64
N ALA A 122 -4.54 -8.84 -1.54
CA ALA A 122 -5.54 -9.76 -2.07
C ALA A 122 -6.32 -10.50 -0.97
N ASP A 123 -5.62 -11.03 0.04
CA ASP A 123 -6.27 -11.71 1.17
C ASP A 123 -7.14 -10.74 2.00
N TYR A 124 -6.71 -9.48 2.19
CA TYR A 124 -7.51 -8.45 2.85
C TYR A 124 -8.76 -8.07 2.01
N GLU A 125 -8.65 -8.02 0.68
CA GLU A 125 -9.80 -7.74 -0.19
C GLU A 125 -10.91 -8.79 -0.08
N LEU A 126 -10.59 -10.03 0.31
CA LEU A 126 -11.58 -11.10 0.49
C LEU A 126 -12.49 -10.88 1.71
N VAL A 127 -12.06 -10.07 2.69
CA VAL A 127 -12.77 -9.87 3.97
C VAL A 127 -13.25 -8.44 4.18
N GLU A 128 -12.66 -7.46 3.51
CA GLU A 128 -13.07 -6.06 3.60
C GLU A 128 -14.32 -5.82 2.75
N THR A 129 -15.40 -5.43 3.42
CA THR A 129 -16.71 -5.19 2.78
C THR A 129 -17.00 -3.70 2.59
N ASP A 130 -16.31 -2.82 3.32
CA ASP A 130 -16.40 -1.38 3.12
C ASP A 130 -15.53 -0.97 1.93
N LYS A 131 -16.19 -0.63 0.82
CA LYS A 131 -15.55 -0.16 -0.41
C LYS A 131 -14.64 1.05 -0.22
N THR A 132 -14.95 1.92 0.74
CA THR A 132 -14.13 3.09 1.06
C THR A 132 -12.82 2.67 1.72
N GLN A 133 -12.87 1.70 2.66
CA GLN A 133 -11.67 1.18 3.31
C GLN A 133 -10.84 0.35 2.33
N LEU A 134 -11.49 -0.46 1.50
CA LEU A 134 -10.82 -1.21 0.45
C LEU A 134 -10.07 -0.30 -0.53
N LYS A 135 -10.70 0.79 -0.98
CA LYS A 135 -10.05 1.81 -1.81
C LYS A 135 -8.83 2.41 -1.10
N LYS A 136 -8.97 2.82 0.16
CA LYS A 136 -7.86 3.39 0.95
C LYS A 136 -6.69 2.40 1.10
N ALA A 137 -6.97 1.13 1.33
CA ALA A 137 -5.95 0.09 1.44
C ALA A 137 -5.19 -0.12 0.11
N ARG A 138 -5.91 -0.15 -1.01
CA ARG A 138 -5.31 -0.21 -2.36
C ARG A 138 -4.39 0.98 -2.61
N ILE A 139 -4.90 2.19 -2.42
CA ILE A 139 -4.13 3.43 -2.65
C ILE A 139 -2.89 3.43 -1.75
N ARG A 140 -3.02 3.09 -0.47
CA ARG A 140 -1.90 3.05 0.47
C ARG A 140 -0.77 2.13 0.01
N LEU A 141 -1.09 0.91 -0.43
CA LEU A 141 -0.05 -0.02 -0.92
C LEU A 141 0.55 0.45 -2.25
N ALA A 142 -0.28 0.97 -3.17
CA ALA A 142 0.20 1.52 -4.44
C ALA A 142 1.13 2.72 -4.24
N ASP A 143 0.81 3.60 -3.29
CA ASP A 143 1.66 4.72 -2.89
C ASP A 143 2.95 4.24 -2.24
N ALA A 144 2.87 3.21 -1.38
CA ALA A 144 4.06 2.60 -0.79
C ALA A 144 5.02 2.07 -1.88
N PHE A 145 4.50 1.34 -2.87
CA PHE A 145 5.28 0.88 -4.02
C PHE A 145 5.85 2.04 -4.84
N ARG A 146 5.03 3.04 -5.17
CA ARG A 146 5.46 4.23 -5.92
C ARG A 146 6.59 4.97 -5.21
N LEU A 147 6.44 5.23 -3.92
CA LEU A 147 7.46 5.92 -3.11
C LEU A 147 8.74 5.11 -2.97
N ALA A 148 8.64 3.79 -2.95
CA ALA A 148 9.78 2.88 -3.00
C ALA A 148 10.46 2.79 -4.38
N GLY A 149 9.86 3.37 -5.44
CA GLY A 149 10.35 3.27 -6.82
C GLY A 149 9.82 2.07 -7.59
N ASN A 150 9.00 1.22 -6.97
CA ASN A 150 8.42 0.01 -7.56
C ASN A 150 7.16 0.34 -8.38
N SER A 151 7.31 1.19 -9.39
CA SER A 151 6.18 1.65 -10.22
C SER A 151 5.46 0.49 -10.93
N GLU A 152 6.19 -0.57 -11.31
CA GLU A 152 5.60 -1.76 -11.94
C GLU A 152 4.53 -2.42 -11.06
N ALA A 153 4.76 -2.47 -9.75
CA ALA A 153 3.81 -3.04 -8.79
C ALA A 153 2.67 -2.07 -8.44
N ALA A 154 2.91 -0.76 -8.50
CA ALA A 154 1.91 0.27 -8.19
C ALA A 154 0.83 0.41 -9.28
N VAL A 155 1.24 0.41 -10.56
CA VAL A 155 0.36 0.61 -11.73
C VAL A 155 -0.90 -0.27 -11.71
N PRO A 156 -0.83 -1.61 -11.58
CA PRO A 156 -2.03 -2.45 -11.62
C PRO A 156 -3.01 -2.14 -10.48
N ILE A 157 -2.51 -1.74 -9.31
CA ILE A 157 -3.36 -1.40 -8.16
C ILE A 157 -4.09 -0.08 -8.41
N TYR A 158 -3.38 0.95 -8.89
CA TYR A 158 -4.02 2.23 -9.23
C TYR A 158 -5.04 2.09 -10.37
N ARG A 159 -4.74 1.27 -11.39
CA ARG A 159 -5.70 0.99 -12.47
C ARG A 159 -6.99 0.41 -11.92
N LYS A 160 -6.90 -0.59 -11.04
CA LYS A 160 -8.08 -1.19 -10.37
C LYS A 160 -8.89 -0.15 -9.59
N VAL A 161 -8.23 0.82 -8.95
CA VAL A 161 -8.93 1.92 -8.27
C VAL A 161 -9.65 2.83 -9.27
N LEU A 162 -9.02 3.24 -10.38
CA LEU A 162 -9.66 4.11 -11.38
C LEU A 162 -10.75 3.42 -12.21
N GLU A 163 -10.73 2.09 -12.33
CA GLU A 163 -11.83 1.32 -12.92
C GLU A 163 -13.13 1.49 -12.13
N GLU A 164 -13.04 1.57 -10.80
CA GLU A 164 -14.18 1.74 -9.90
C GLU A 164 -14.47 3.23 -9.59
N TYR A 165 -13.44 4.06 -9.53
CA TYR A 165 -13.48 5.47 -9.13
C TYR A 165 -12.72 6.35 -10.15
N PRO A 166 -13.31 6.61 -11.33
CA PRO A 166 -12.61 7.29 -12.44
C PRO A 166 -12.23 8.75 -12.17
N ASP A 167 -12.77 9.33 -11.10
CA ASP A 167 -12.53 10.71 -10.64
C ASP A 167 -11.78 10.74 -9.30
N ASP A 168 -11.06 9.66 -8.94
CA ASP A 168 -10.15 9.65 -7.81
C ASP A 168 -8.82 10.33 -8.19
N PHE A 169 -8.75 11.64 -7.93
CA PHE A 169 -7.66 12.49 -8.39
C PHE A 169 -6.29 12.11 -7.81
N ASP A 170 -6.22 11.68 -6.54
CA ASP A 170 -4.99 11.18 -5.92
C ASP A 170 -4.45 9.97 -6.68
N THR A 171 -5.34 9.02 -7.02
CA THR A 171 -4.99 7.84 -7.83
C THR A 171 -4.56 8.22 -9.23
N MET A 172 -5.19 9.21 -9.87
CA MET A 172 -4.78 9.70 -11.20
C MET A 172 -3.37 10.27 -11.17
N ALA A 173 -3.05 11.11 -10.18
CA ALA A 173 -1.71 11.65 -10.01
C ALA A 173 -0.66 10.54 -9.78
N GLY A 174 -0.97 9.58 -8.91
CA GLY A 174 -0.11 8.43 -8.64
C GLY A 174 0.15 7.55 -9.87
N LEU A 175 -0.91 7.19 -10.61
CA LEU A 175 -0.81 6.36 -11.82
C LEU A 175 -0.05 7.08 -12.93
N GLY A 176 -0.39 8.35 -13.19
CA GLY A 176 0.25 9.14 -14.23
C GLY A 176 1.76 9.24 -14.04
N LEU A 177 2.19 9.53 -12.81
CA LEU A 177 3.61 9.57 -12.45
C LEU A 177 4.30 8.20 -12.59
N CYS A 178 3.67 7.12 -12.14
CA CYS A 178 4.21 5.77 -12.28
C CYS A 178 4.41 5.37 -13.75
N LEU A 179 3.40 5.60 -14.59
CA LEU A 179 3.48 5.27 -16.01
C LEU A 179 4.53 6.11 -16.73
N PHE A 180 4.58 7.41 -16.46
CA PHE A 180 5.58 8.28 -17.06
C PHE A 180 7.00 7.83 -16.68
N ASN A 181 7.24 7.55 -15.39
CA ASN A 181 8.54 7.07 -14.90
C ASN A 181 8.94 5.73 -15.53
N LEU A 182 8.02 4.76 -15.62
CA LEU A 182 8.30 3.49 -16.28
C LEU A 182 8.59 3.67 -17.76
N GLY A 183 7.83 4.54 -18.45
CA GLY A 183 8.08 4.87 -19.83
C GLY A 183 9.48 5.43 -20.05
N VAL A 184 9.93 6.34 -19.17
CA VAL A 184 11.32 6.86 -19.19
C VAL A 184 12.36 5.77 -18.99
N ILE A 185 12.18 4.92 -17.96
CA ILE A 185 13.14 3.85 -17.64
C ILE A 185 13.22 2.83 -18.79
N ASN A 186 12.08 2.45 -19.37
CA ASN A 186 11.97 1.43 -20.40
C ASN A 186 12.10 1.98 -21.83
N GLN A 187 12.26 3.29 -21.99
CA GLN A 187 12.21 3.99 -23.28
C GLN A 187 10.91 3.73 -24.06
N ASP A 188 9.80 3.51 -23.35
CA ASP A 188 8.49 3.24 -23.91
C ASP A 188 7.68 4.54 -24.05
N LYS A 189 7.66 5.06 -25.29
CA LYS A 189 6.93 6.29 -25.63
C LYS A 189 5.42 6.16 -25.43
N ALA A 190 4.83 4.98 -25.62
CA ALA A 190 3.40 4.79 -25.42
C ALA A 190 3.06 4.88 -23.93
N GLN A 191 3.90 4.30 -23.08
CA GLN A 191 3.75 4.37 -21.64
C GLN A 191 3.97 5.79 -21.09
N MET A 192 4.97 6.51 -21.61
CA MET A 192 5.15 7.95 -21.31
C MET A 192 3.90 8.75 -21.68
N GLN A 193 3.36 8.52 -22.89
CA GLN A 193 2.19 9.23 -23.39
C GLN A 193 0.98 8.97 -22.51
N GLU A 194 0.73 7.72 -22.13
CA GLU A 194 -0.38 7.37 -21.24
C GLU A 194 -0.27 8.07 -19.88
N GLY A 195 0.92 8.07 -19.28
CA GLY A 195 1.17 8.78 -18.02
C GLY A 195 0.90 10.28 -18.12
N LEU A 196 1.40 10.90 -19.21
CA LEU A 196 1.18 12.32 -19.50
C LEU A 196 -0.30 12.65 -19.71
N ASP A 197 -1.05 11.81 -20.41
CA ASP A 197 -2.47 11.99 -20.68
C ASP A 197 -3.31 11.93 -19.40
N ILE A 198 -2.96 11.02 -18.49
CA ILE A 198 -3.61 10.91 -17.17
C ILE A 198 -3.29 12.14 -16.32
N MET A 199 -2.04 12.61 -16.30
CA MET A 199 -1.64 13.82 -15.58
C MET A 199 -2.32 15.07 -16.14
N GLN A 200 -2.48 15.17 -17.47
CA GLN A 200 -3.25 16.24 -18.11
C GLN A 200 -4.72 16.19 -17.69
N LYS A 201 -5.35 15.00 -17.74
CA LYS A 201 -6.75 14.85 -17.28
C LYS A 201 -6.90 15.28 -15.82
N PHE A 202 -5.97 14.90 -14.95
CA PHE A 202 -5.94 15.34 -13.55
C PHE A 202 -5.86 16.88 -13.46
N ALA A 203 -4.91 17.50 -14.16
CA ALA A 203 -4.70 18.95 -14.12
C ALA A 203 -5.93 19.74 -14.61
N GLU A 204 -6.69 19.19 -15.56
CA GLU A 204 -7.92 19.78 -16.08
C GLU A 204 -9.13 19.62 -15.14
N THR A 205 -9.23 18.47 -14.47
CA THR A 205 -10.48 18.06 -13.79
C THR A 205 -10.44 18.13 -12.27
N ALA A 206 -9.24 18.06 -11.65
CA ALA A 206 -9.12 18.17 -10.20
C ALA A 206 -9.58 19.56 -9.71
N PRO A 207 -10.22 19.69 -8.54
CA PRO A 207 -10.56 20.99 -7.95
C PRO A 207 -9.31 21.85 -7.69
N ASP A 208 -9.42 23.18 -7.78
CA ASP A 208 -8.31 24.10 -7.48
C ASP A 208 -7.78 23.99 -6.06
N THR A 209 -8.60 23.47 -5.13
CA THR A 209 -8.23 23.19 -3.75
C THR A 209 -7.38 21.92 -3.59
N HIS A 210 -7.22 21.11 -4.65
CA HIS A 210 -6.44 19.89 -4.58
C HIS A 210 -4.94 20.21 -4.46
N PRO A 211 -4.23 19.67 -3.44
CA PRO A 211 -2.87 20.10 -3.13
C PRO A 211 -1.88 19.89 -4.29
N LEU A 212 -2.04 18.80 -5.05
CA LEU A 212 -1.17 18.48 -6.18
C LEU A 212 -1.53 19.18 -7.51
N LYS A 213 -2.63 19.96 -7.59
CA LYS A 213 -3.12 20.46 -8.89
C LYS A 213 -2.10 21.34 -9.60
N GLN A 214 -1.55 22.31 -8.89
CA GLN A 214 -0.61 23.28 -9.45
C GLN A 214 0.69 22.61 -9.90
N GLU A 215 1.21 21.68 -9.09
CA GLU A 215 2.45 20.96 -9.37
C GLU A 215 2.31 20.04 -10.59
N VAL A 216 1.25 19.23 -10.66
CA VAL A 216 1.02 18.35 -11.81
C VAL A 216 0.79 19.17 -13.08
N LYS A 217 0.04 20.28 -12.98
CA LYS A 217 -0.15 21.19 -14.11
C LYS A 217 1.20 21.75 -14.62
N ALA A 218 2.05 22.23 -13.72
CA ALA A 218 3.36 22.75 -14.08
C ALA A 218 4.25 21.68 -14.72
N ALA A 219 4.22 20.44 -14.19
CA ALA A 219 4.96 19.32 -14.78
C ALA A 219 4.48 19.00 -16.21
N VAL A 220 3.17 18.98 -16.44
CA VAL A 220 2.60 18.76 -17.78
C VAL A 220 2.97 19.90 -18.74
N ASP A 221 2.90 21.15 -18.29
CA ASP A 221 3.29 22.32 -19.09
C ASP A 221 4.79 22.30 -19.44
N TYR A 222 5.66 21.87 -18.51
CA TYR A 222 7.10 21.67 -18.76
C TYR A 222 7.34 20.59 -19.82
N LEU A 223 6.74 19.40 -19.66
CA LEU A 223 6.90 18.29 -20.60
C LEU A 223 6.43 18.67 -22.03
N LYS A 224 5.38 19.48 -22.11
CA LYS A 224 4.88 19.99 -23.39
C LYS A 224 5.81 21.01 -24.03
N ASN A 225 6.28 21.99 -23.27
CA ASN A 225 6.99 23.15 -23.81
C ASN A 225 8.48 22.87 -24.03
N GLU A 226 9.13 22.19 -23.08
CA GLU A 226 10.57 21.95 -23.07
C GLU A 226 10.90 20.62 -23.75
N GLU A 227 10.22 19.54 -23.36
CA GLU A 227 10.50 18.18 -23.89
C GLU A 227 9.73 17.87 -25.19
N LYS A 228 8.89 18.80 -25.66
CA LYS A 228 8.03 18.65 -26.85
C LYS A 228 7.12 17.40 -26.82
N LEU A 229 6.80 16.92 -25.62
CA LEU A 229 5.86 15.81 -25.40
C LEU A 229 4.45 16.37 -25.24
N THR A 230 3.63 16.24 -26.27
CA THR A 230 2.28 16.79 -26.24
C THR A 230 1.27 15.80 -25.64
N PRO A 231 0.51 16.17 -24.59
CA PRO A 231 -0.61 15.37 -24.12
C PRO A 231 -1.63 15.16 -25.24
N GLN A 232 -2.16 13.95 -25.35
CA GLN A 232 -3.21 13.61 -26.28
C GLN A 232 -4.55 13.64 -25.54
N LYS A 233 -5.59 14.15 -26.20
CA LYS A 233 -6.94 14.08 -25.63
C LYS A 233 -7.34 12.61 -25.52
N VAL A 234 -7.49 12.13 -24.29
CA VAL A 234 -8.17 10.85 -24.03
C VAL A 234 -9.59 11.00 -24.55
N ARG A 235 -9.89 10.39 -25.71
CA ARG A 235 -11.28 10.31 -26.20
C ARG A 235 -12.06 9.54 -25.15
N SER A 236 -13.01 10.19 -24.48
CA SER A 236 -13.92 9.51 -23.57
C SER A 236 -14.67 8.45 -24.37
N THR A 237 -14.31 7.18 -24.23
CA THR A 237 -15.18 6.09 -24.63
C THR A 237 -16.32 6.10 -23.62
N THR A 238 -17.34 6.89 -23.89
CA THR A 238 -18.60 6.88 -23.16
C THR A 238 -19.14 5.46 -23.29
N ARG A 239 -18.85 4.62 -22.29
CA ARG A 239 -19.41 3.27 -22.19
C ARG A 239 -20.89 3.48 -21.95
N LYS A 240 -21.68 3.45 -23.03
CA LYS A 240 -23.14 3.39 -22.97
C LYS A 240 -23.47 2.25 -22.01
N ARG A 241 -24.01 2.59 -20.83
CA ARG A 241 -24.72 1.62 -20.01
C ARG A 241 -25.94 1.21 -20.82
N SER A 242 -25.88 0.03 -21.42
CA SER A 242 -27.04 -0.72 -21.91
C SER A 242 -27.66 -1.48 -20.75
#